data_AF-A0A7S1TKF4-F1
#
_entry.id   AF-A0A7S1TKF4-F1
#
_cell.length_a   1.000
_cell.length_b   1.000
_cell.length_c   1.000
_cell.angle_alpha   90.00
_cell.angle_beta   90.00
_cell.angle_gamma   90.00
#
_symmetry.space_group_name_H-M   'P 1'
#
loop_
_entity.id
_entity.type
_entity.pdbx_description
1 polymer ?
#
loop_
_entity_poly.entity_id
_entity_poly.type
_entity_poly.pdbx_seq_one_letter_code
_entity_poly.pdbx_strand_id
1 'polypeptide(L)'
;RGGPGGHESQHYSAAENALYDFLTRRAVNTLMVYLEEFHDGPSKDWLEKFAGFKQRGDTFAKADEYLLAMMRTSTQRGTLTVSHPKGYFKRSFPFTIEPRRLAERILAIREQLALEWQRDLQLIAEENKQLNRIHLELSLNGAGTDLNKVRKRIFESDPFADNDSALCPINYRKLKTMVTHYASYAVLEKLHHADNHSYNWLSTYLKTHPVEDDEAFIRAMWHAPSLKMTNPSTVVQPFDLAGEILSERLSIAKDWTFLLTTTPTANRQLLLECLKESVGGI
;
A
#
# COMPACT_ATOMS: atom_id res chain seq x y z
N ARG A 1 19.96 25.89 20.29
CA ARG A 1 19.09 26.11 19.11
C ARG A 1 19.07 24.80 18.33
N GLY A 2 18.07 23.94 18.58
CA GLY A 2 17.82 22.77 17.73
C GLY A 2 17.19 23.26 16.43
N GLY A 3 17.73 22.85 15.29
CA GLY A 3 17.20 23.23 13.99
C GLY A 3 15.84 22.55 13.74
N PRO A 4 14.91 23.20 13.02
CA PRO A 4 13.58 22.65 12.72
C PRO A 4 13.56 21.37 11.86
N GLY A 5 14.70 20.81 11.44
CA GLY A 5 14.76 19.66 10.54
C GLY A 5 14.58 18.26 11.17
N GLY A 6 14.35 18.16 12.49
CA GLY A 6 14.25 16.86 13.17
C GLY A 6 12.92 16.12 12.97
N HIS A 7 11.81 16.86 12.88
CA HIS A 7 10.47 16.25 12.79
C HIS A 7 10.14 15.76 11.38
N GLU A 8 10.52 16.50 10.33
CA GLU A 8 10.32 16.09 8.94
C GLU A 8 10.99 14.74 8.66
N SER A 9 12.24 14.56 9.11
CA SER A 9 12.99 13.32 8.88
C SER A 9 12.33 12.08 9.50
N GLN A 10 11.56 12.22 10.59
CA GLN A 10 10.88 11.08 11.22
C GLN A 10 9.61 10.65 10.47
N HIS A 11 8.83 11.60 9.96
CA HIS A 11 7.61 11.30 9.20
C HIS A 11 7.92 10.64 7.85
N TYR A 12 8.97 11.10 7.15
CA TYR A 12 9.42 10.44 5.91
C TYR A 12 9.84 8.99 6.17
N SER A 13 10.57 8.73 7.25
CA SER A 13 10.96 7.37 7.63
C SER A 13 9.75 6.48 7.95
N ALA A 14 8.69 7.01 8.56
CA ALA A 14 7.47 6.23 8.83
C ALA A 14 6.71 5.86 7.55
N ALA A 15 6.61 6.78 6.58
CA ALA A 15 5.97 6.52 5.28
C ALA A 15 6.77 5.51 4.44
N GLU A 16 8.10 5.64 4.44
CA GLU A 16 9.02 4.70 3.80
C GLU A 16 8.87 3.28 4.37
N ASN A 17 8.89 3.15 5.70
CA ASN A 17 8.73 1.88 6.37
C ASN A 17 7.35 1.25 6.05
N ALA A 18 6.29 2.05 6.06
CA ALA A 18 4.96 1.58 5.71
C ALA A 18 4.86 1.10 4.25
N LEU A 19 5.56 1.75 3.32
CA LEU A 19 5.63 1.29 1.93
C LEU A 19 6.32 -0.07 1.82
N TYR A 20 7.45 -0.27 2.49
CA TYR A 20 8.17 -1.56 2.50
C TYR A 20 7.40 -2.67 3.22
N ASP A 21 6.72 -2.33 4.33
CA ASP A 21 5.84 -3.23 5.05
C ASP A 21 4.68 -3.68 4.15
N PHE A 22 4.05 -2.73 3.46
CA PHE A 22 3.00 -3.02 2.50
C PHE A 22 3.50 -3.88 1.33
N LEU A 23 4.62 -3.50 0.71
CA LEU A 23 5.23 -4.24 -0.40
C LEU A 23 5.55 -5.69 -0.02
N THR A 24 6.17 -5.90 1.13
CA THR A 24 6.50 -7.24 1.63
C THR A 24 5.24 -8.06 1.91
N ARG A 25 4.22 -7.45 2.53
CA ARG A 25 2.93 -8.13 2.74
C ARG A 25 2.27 -8.54 1.42
N ARG A 26 2.32 -7.70 0.39
CA ARG A 26 1.76 -8.04 -0.93
C ARG A 26 2.57 -9.11 -1.63
N ALA A 27 3.89 -9.14 -1.45
CA ALA A 27 4.73 -10.23 -1.94
C ALA A 27 4.39 -11.58 -1.27
N VAL A 28 4.15 -11.60 0.05
CA VAL A 28 3.69 -12.81 0.76
C VAL A 28 2.32 -13.26 0.24
N ASN A 29 1.36 -12.35 0.09
CA ASN A 29 0.03 -12.68 -0.46
C ASN A 29 0.11 -13.26 -1.88
N THR A 30 0.96 -12.66 -2.73
CA THR A 30 1.17 -13.13 -4.11
C THR A 30 1.80 -14.53 -4.10
N LEU A 31 2.79 -14.77 -3.23
CA LEU A 31 3.36 -16.12 -3.06
C LEU A 31 2.31 -17.14 -2.61
N MET A 32 1.40 -16.77 -1.69
CA MET A 32 0.33 -17.67 -1.25
C MET A 32 -0.65 -18.01 -2.37
N VAL A 33 -0.93 -17.07 -3.30
CA VAL A 33 -1.71 -17.36 -4.51
C VAL A 33 -0.99 -18.39 -5.38
N TYR A 34 0.31 -18.20 -5.64
CA TYR A 34 1.08 -19.16 -6.42
C TYR A 34 1.15 -20.54 -5.74
N LEU A 35 1.35 -20.60 -4.43
CA LEU A 35 1.36 -21.88 -3.70
C LEU A 35 0.01 -22.60 -3.78
N GLU A 36 -1.10 -21.88 -3.75
CA GLU A 36 -2.43 -22.47 -3.97
C GLU A 36 -2.56 -23.05 -5.39
N GLU A 37 -2.14 -22.30 -6.41
CA GLU A 37 -2.20 -22.71 -7.82
C GLU A 37 -1.32 -23.94 -8.11
N PHE A 38 -0.17 -24.05 -7.44
CA PHE A 38 0.71 -25.22 -7.52
C PHE A 38 0.36 -26.34 -6.54
N HIS A 39 -0.80 -26.24 -5.86
CA HIS A 39 -1.30 -27.22 -4.89
C HIS A 39 -0.33 -27.50 -3.72
N ASP A 40 0.49 -26.53 -3.32
CA ASP A 40 1.35 -26.58 -2.13
C ASP A 40 0.63 -25.97 -0.91
N GLY A 41 -0.46 -26.63 -0.52
CA GLY A 41 -1.24 -26.27 0.65
C GLY A 41 -0.42 -26.20 1.96
N PRO A 42 0.47 -27.17 2.25
CA PRO A 42 1.29 -27.13 3.48
C PRO A 42 2.16 -25.88 3.60
N SER A 43 2.85 -25.46 2.53
CA SER A 43 3.67 -24.24 2.57
C SER A 43 2.82 -22.98 2.70
N LYS A 44 1.65 -22.94 2.04
CA LYS A 44 0.70 -21.82 2.19
C LYS A 44 0.17 -21.72 3.62
N ASP A 45 -0.31 -22.82 4.19
CA ASP A 45 -0.83 -22.88 5.57
C ASP A 45 0.24 -22.46 6.59
N TRP A 46 1.49 -22.81 6.33
CA TRP A 46 2.62 -22.39 7.14
C TRP A 46 2.85 -20.88 7.04
N LEU A 47 2.86 -20.30 5.83
CA LEU A 47 3.00 -18.85 5.64
C LEU A 47 1.89 -18.06 6.31
N GLU A 48 0.63 -18.52 6.25
CA GLU A 48 -0.51 -17.85 6.90
C GLU A 48 -0.31 -17.74 8.43
N LYS A 49 0.27 -18.77 9.04
CA LYS A 49 0.46 -18.89 10.49
C LYS A 49 1.78 -18.28 10.96
N PHE A 50 2.80 -18.22 10.09
CA PHE A 50 4.12 -17.78 10.45
C PHE A 50 4.10 -16.35 11.02
N ALA A 51 4.62 -16.19 12.23
CA ALA A 51 4.64 -14.92 12.98
C ALA A 51 3.26 -14.23 13.13
N GLY A 52 2.17 -14.99 13.03
CA GLY A 52 0.81 -14.47 13.08
C GLY A 52 0.43 -13.60 11.86
N PHE A 53 0.99 -13.89 10.67
CA PHE A 53 0.79 -13.08 9.47
C PHE A 53 -0.69 -12.81 9.18
N LYS A 54 -1.54 -13.85 9.23
CA LYS A 54 -2.99 -13.71 8.99
C LYS A 54 -3.69 -12.80 10.00
N GLN A 55 -3.29 -12.88 11.28
CA GLN A 55 -3.88 -12.08 12.36
C GLN A 55 -3.49 -10.60 12.27
N ARG A 56 -2.32 -10.29 11.70
CA ARG A 56 -1.88 -8.90 11.51
C ARG A 56 -2.76 -8.16 10.51
N GLY A 57 -3.30 -8.82 9.48
CA GLY A 57 -4.16 -8.16 8.51
C GLY A 57 -3.52 -6.88 7.96
N ASP A 58 -4.22 -5.75 8.03
CA ASP A 58 -3.72 -4.44 7.59
C ASP A 58 -2.69 -3.78 8.53
N THR A 59 -2.43 -4.34 9.72
CA THR A 59 -1.42 -3.85 10.68
C THR A 59 -0.07 -4.55 10.55
N PHE A 60 0.20 -5.21 9.42
CA PHE A 60 1.52 -5.80 9.16
C PHE A 60 2.59 -4.71 9.19
N ALA A 61 3.55 -4.90 10.09
CA ALA A 61 4.70 -4.02 10.25
C ALA A 61 5.98 -4.84 10.47
N LYS A 62 7.13 -4.19 10.33
CA LYS A 62 8.46 -4.77 10.55
C LYS A 62 8.77 -5.90 9.55
N ALA A 63 8.60 -5.62 8.27
CA ALA A 63 8.85 -6.54 7.15
C ALA A 63 10.22 -7.21 7.23
N ASP A 64 11.26 -6.43 7.53
CA ASP A 64 12.62 -6.93 7.56
C ASP A 64 12.83 -7.91 8.72
N GLU A 65 12.30 -7.61 9.92
CA GLU A 65 12.30 -8.55 11.05
C GLU A 65 11.54 -9.84 10.70
N TYR A 66 10.41 -9.73 9.99
CA TYR A 66 9.62 -10.88 9.54
C TYR A 66 10.42 -11.78 8.58
N LEU A 67 11.10 -11.19 7.59
CA LEU A 67 11.91 -11.93 6.61
C LEU A 67 13.16 -12.54 7.24
N LEU A 68 13.85 -11.80 8.12
CA LEU A 68 15.00 -12.32 8.87
C LEU A 68 14.59 -13.48 9.78
N ALA A 69 13.47 -13.37 10.50
CA ALA A 69 12.94 -14.46 11.30
C ALA A 69 12.63 -15.70 10.44
N MET A 70 12.09 -15.50 9.23
CA MET A 70 11.81 -16.59 8.29
C MET A 70 13.09 -17.27 7.82
N MET A 71 14.12 -16.51 7.44
CA MET A 71 15.41 -17.05 7.00
C MET A 71 16.18 -17.78 8.11
N ARG A 72 16.01 -17.36 9.38
CA ARG A 72 16.59 -18.02 10.55
C ARG A 72 15.82 -19.27 10.99
N THR A 73 14.59 -19.45 10.54
CA THR A 73 13.78 -20.61 10.94
C THR A 73 14.30 -21.88 10.26
N SER A 74 14.53 -22.92 11.05
CA SER A 74 15.00 -24.21 10.54
C SER A 74 13.96 -24.89 9.66
N THR A 75 14.43 -25.75 8.75
CA THR A 75 13.60 -26.60 7.91
C THR A 75 12.66 -27.45 8.77
N GLN A 76 11.38 -27.44 8.42
CA GLN A 76 10.33 -28.19 9.13
C GLN A 76 9.88 -29.38 8.28
N ARG A 77 9.66 -30.52 8.91
CA ARG A 77 9.12 -31.72 8.26
C ARG A 77 7.76 -32.03 8.86
N GLY A 78 6.80 -32.37 8.01
CA GLY A 78 5.44 -32.69 8.42
C GLY A 78 4.88 -33.86 7.63
N THR A 79 3.65 -34.25 7.97
CA THR A 79 2.92 -35.28 7.25
C THR A 79 1.50 -34.80 7.02
N LEU A 80 1.12 -34.67 5.75
CA LEU A 80 -0.23 -34.34 5.34
C LEU A 80 -1.05 -35.63 5.30
N THR A 81 -2.07 -35.71 6.14
CA THR A 81 -2.99 -36.84 6.13
C THR A 81 -4.23 -36.48 5.33
N VAL A 82 -4.45 -37.18 4.21
CA VAL A 82 -5.67 -37.07 3.41
C VAL A 82 -6.54 -38.29 3.71
N SER A 83 -7.69 -38.05 4.34
CA SER A 83 -8.69 -39.07 4.61
C SER A 83 -9.95 -38.84 3.79
N HIS A 84 -10.49 -39.89 3.18
CA HIS A 84 -11.81 -39.82 2.58
C HIS A 84 -12.87 -39.49 3.66
N PRO A 85 -13.88 -38.64 3.39
CA PRO A 85 -14.89 -38.27 4.39
C PRO A 85 -15.59 -39.46 5.04
N LYS A 86 -15.76 -40.55 4.29
CA LYS A 86 -16.36 -41.83 4.75
C LYS A 86 -15.35 -42.84 5.33
N GLY A 87 -14.08 -42.46 5.51
CA GLY A 87 -13.06 -43.30 6.16
C GLY A 87 -12.47 -44.46 5.34
N TYR A 88 -12.89 -44.67 4.09
CA TYR A 88 -12.46 -45.82 3.28
C TYR A 88 -10.95 -45.89 2.98
N PHE A 89 -10.27 -44.75 2.99
CA PHE A 89 -8.81 -44.72 2.92
C PHE A 89 -8.26 -43.51 3.67
N LYS A 90 -7.08 -43.71 4.25
CA LYS A 90 -6.25 -42.68 4.88
C LYS A 90 -4.87 -42.79 4.26
N ARG A 91 -4.42 -41.74 3.59
CA ARG A 91 -3.07 -41.64 3.01
C ARG A 91 -2.31 -40.53 3.72
N SER A 92 -1.03 -40.78 3.98
CA SER A 92 -0.14 -39.86 4.64
C SER A 92 1.01 -39.52 3.70
N PHE A 93 1.20 -38.24 3.42
CA PHE A 93 2.24 -37.74 2.52
C PHE A 93 3.24 -36.92 3.34
N PRO A 94 4.53 -37.32 3.40
CA PRO A 94 5.54 -36.48 4.04
C PRO A 94 5.73 -35.21 3.21
N PHE A 95 5.93 -34.08 3.87
CA PHE A 95 6.31 -32.84 3.22
C PHE A 95 7.43 -32.15 4.01
N THR A 96 8.18 -31.29 3.32
CA THR A 96 9.25 -30.48 3.91
C THR A 96 9.02 -29.03 3.57
N ILE A 97 9.07 -28.16 4.57
CA ILE A 97 8.99 -26.71 4.42
C ILE A 97 10.38 -26.16 4.67
N GLU A 98 10.87 -25.35 3.75
CA GLU A 98 12.16 -24.67 3.84
C GLU A 98 11.90 -23.16 3.95
N PRO A 99 11.74 -22.62 5.17
CA PRO A 99 11.41 -21.22 5.41
C PRO A 99 12.34 -20.24 4.69
N ARG A 100 13.64 -20.53 4.68
CA ARG A 100 14.63 -19.73 3.96
C ARG A 100 14.33 -19.61 2.46
N ARG A 101 13.98 -20.71 1.78
CA ARG A 101 13.61 -20.67 0.35
C ARG A 101 12.32 -19.88 0.13
N LEU A 102 11.37 -19.95 1.06
CA LEU A 102 10.16 -19.12 1.01
C LEU A 102 10.50 -17.62 1.13
N ALA A 103 11.38 -17.25 2.07
CA ALA A 103 11.83 -15.86 2.23
C ALA A 103 12.55 -15.34 0.97
N GLU A 104 13.43 -16.13 0.36
CA GLU A 104 14.11 -15.81 -0.90
C GLU A 104 13.10 -15.59 -2.05
N ARG A 105 12.06 -16.44 -2.14
CA ARG A 105 10.96 -16.25 -3.10
C ARG A 105 10.16 -14.98 -2.83
N ILE A 106 9.88 -14.66 -1.56
CA ILE A 106 9.21 -13.42 -1.19
C ILE A 106 10.04 -12.20 -1.62
N LEU A 107 11.36 -12.21 -1.39
CA LEU A 107 12.25 -11.13 -1.83
C LEU A 107 12.24 -10.94 -3.35
N ALA A 108 12.25 -12.04 -4.12
CA ALA A 108 12.15 -11.97 -5.59
C ALA A 108 10.80 -11.38 -6.05
N ILE A 109 9.69 -11.81 -5.45
CA ILE A 109 8.36 -11.24 -5.74
C ILE A 109 8.29 -9.77 -5.30
N ARG A 110 8.92 -9.41 -4.17
CA ARG A 110 9.01 -8.03 -3.66
C ARG A 110 9.66 -7.10 -4.69
N GLU A 111 10.71 -7.56 -5.35
CA GLU A 111 11.39 -6.82 -6.43
C GLU A 111 10.52 -6.69 -7.69
N GLN A 112 9.84 -7.76 -8.11
CA GLN A 112 8.89 -7.70 -9.23
C GLN A 112 7.76 -6.69 -8.97
N LEU A 113 7.14 -6.76 -7.78
CA LEU A 113 6.08 -5.83 -7.39
C LEU A 113 6.58 -4.39 -7.29
N ALA A 114 7.83 -4.16 -6.86
CA ALA A 114 8.39 -2.82 -6.83
C ALA A 114 8.50 -2.20 -8.23
N LEU A 115 8.82 -3.00 -9.25
CA LEU A 115 8.85 -2.55 -10.65
C LEU A 115 7.45 -2.30 -11.20
N GLU A 116 6.48 -3.17 -10.86
CA GLU A 116 5.06 -2.97 -11.16
C GLU A 116 4.58 -1.62 -10.60
N TRP A 117 4.77 -1.40 -9.29
CA TRP A 117 4.26 -0.20 -8.62
C TRP A 117 4.95 1.08 -9.07
N GLN A 118 6.22 1.03 -9.50
CA GLN A 118 6.87 2.19 -10.13
C GLN A 118 6.14 2.67 -11.39
N ARG A 119 5.62 1.73 -12.20
CA ARG A 119 4.81 2.06 -13.39
C ARG A 119 3.44 2.57 -12.96
N ASP A 120 2.81 1.87 -12.02
CA ASP A 120 1.46 2.20 -11.57
C ASP A 120 1.37 3.57 -10.89
N LEU A 121 2.37 3.94 -10.09
CA LEU A 121 2.40 5.25 -9.42
C LEU A 121 2.45 6.42 -10.41
N GLN A 122 2.95 6.21 -11.64
CA GLN A 122 2.94 7.23 -12.69
C GLN A 122 1.51 7.54 -13.16
N LEU A 123 0.60 6.58 -13.05
CA LEU A 123 -0.81 6.74 -13.44
C LEU A 123 -1.56 7.75 -12.54
N ILE A 124 -1.09 7.97 -11.29
CA ILE A 124 -1.70 8.91 -10.35
C ILE A 124 -1.80 10.32 -10.94
N ALA A 125 -0.81 10.75 -11.72
CA ALA A 125 -0.83 12.07 -12.35
C ALA A 125 -2.01 12.22 -13.33
N GLU A 126 -2.25 11.19 -14.14
CA GLU A 126 -3.35 11.18 -15.11
C GLU A 126 -4.72 11.03 -14.42
N GLU A 127 -4.80 10.21 -13.37
CA GLU A 127 -6.01 10.09 -12.56
C GLU A 127 -6.37 11.41 -11.86
N ASN A 128 -5.40 12.13 -11.30
CA ASN A 128 -5.64 13.43 -10.68
C ASN A 128 -6.18 14.44 -11.71
N LYS A 129 -5.63 14.45 -12.93
CA LYS A 129 -6.16 15.26 -14.05
C LYS A 129 -7.60 14.87 -14.37
N GLN A 130 -7.90 13.57 -14.40
CA GLN A 130 -9.24 13.08 -14.67
C GLN A 130 -10.24 13.48 -13.58
N LEU A 131 -9.85 13.37 -12.31
CA LEU A 131 -10.69 13.77 -11.18
C LEU A 131 -11.00 15.28 -11.27
N ASN A 132 -9.99 16.11 -11.50
CA ASN A 132 -10.15 17.56 -11.67
C ASN A 132 -11.08 17.89 -12.85
N ARG A 133 -10.90 17.20 -13.99
CA ARG A 133 -11.76 17.35 -15.16
C ARG A 133 -13.21 16.98 -14.83
N ILE A 134 -13.45 15.82 -14.23
CA ILE A 134 -14.79 15.35 -13.84
C ILE A 134 -15.48 16.37 -12.95
N HIS A 135 -14.74 16.94 -12.00
CA HIS A 135 -15.27 17.95 -11.11
C HIS A 135 -15.63 19.25 -11.84
N LEU A 136 -14.73 19.79 -12.66
CA LEU A 136 -14.99 21.01 -13.45
C LEU A 136 -16.19 20.83 -14.39
N GLU A 137 -16.32 19.66 -15.00
CA GLU A 137 -17.47 19.32 -15.82
C GLU A 137 -18.79 19.33 -15.02
N LEU A 138 -18.79 18.83 -13.78
CA LEU A 138 -19.96 18.83 -12.90
C LEU A 138 -20.33 20.24 -12.42
N SER A 139 -19.34 21.09 -12.14
CA SER A 139 -19.58 22.47 -11.70
C SER A 139 -20.13 23.35 -12.83
N LEU A 140 -19.74 23.10 -14.08
CA LEU A 140 -20.21 23.86 -15.25
C LEU A 140 -21.58 23.41 -15.77
N ASN A 141 -21.88 22.11 -15.79
CA ASN A 141 -23.07 21.56 -16.46
C ASN A 141 -24.30 21.38 -15.55
N GLY A 142 -24.20 21.74 -14.26
CA GLY A 142 -25.25 21.54 -13.27
C GLY A 142 -25.51 20.06 -12.93
N ALA A 143 -26.11 19.80 -11.77
CA ALA A 143 -26.45 18.45 -11.34
C ALA A 143 -27.59 17.88 -12.20
N GLY A 144 -27.27 17.05 -13.20
CA GLY A 144 -28.28 16.37 -14.02
C GLY A 144 -27.81 15.87 -15.38
N THR A 145 -26.69 16.38 -15.90
CA THR A 145 -26.16 15.93 -17.19
C THR A 145 -25.35 14.64 -17.01
N ASP A 146 -25.83 13.52 -17.56
CA ASP A 146 -25.11 12.24 -17.58
C ASP A 146 -23.94 12.27 -18.58
N LEU A 147 -22.83 12.88 -18.15
CA LEU A 147 -21.62 13.03 -18.94
C LEU A 147 -20.88 11.69 -19.12
N ASN A 148 -21.23 10.64 -18.37
CA ASN A 148 -20.54 9.35 -18.49
C ASN A 148 -20.71 8.71 -19.87
N LYS A 149 -21.79 9.05 -20.60
CA LYS A 149 -22.02 8.59 -21.98
C LYS A 149 -21.10 9.23 -23.01
N VAL A 150 -20.54 10.41 -22.71
CA VAL A 150 -19.69 11.18 -23.65
C VAL A 150 -18.22 11.15 -23.21
N ARG A 151 -17.95 10.79 -21.95
CA ARG A 151 -16.59 10.68 -21.41
C ARG A 151 -15.81 9.57 -22.11
N LYS A 152 -14.81 9.96 -22.90
CA LYS A 152 -13.67 9.10 -23.16
C LYS A 152 -12.89 8.93 -21.85
N ARG A 153 -12.72 7.68 -21.42
CA ARG A 153 -11.81 7.36 -20.31
C ARG A 153 -10.38 7.71 -20.75
N ILE A 154 -9.55 8.17 -19.82
CA ILE A 154 -8.13 8.42 -20.12
C ILE A 154 -7.43 7.12 -20.52
N PHE A 155 -7.84 6.01 -19.90
CA PHE A 155 -7.42 4.68 -20.28
C PHE A 155 -8.43 4.09 -21.26
N GLU A 156 -8.05 4.02 -22.53
CA GLU A 156 -8.84 3.38 -23.61
C GLU A 156 -8.81 1.85 -23.50
N SER A 157 -7.74 1.30 -22.90
CA SER A 157 -7.54 -0.11 -22.55
C SER A 157 -7.28 -0.24 -21.05
N ASP A 158 -7.53 -1.43 -20.48
CA ASP A 158 -7.13 -1.74 -19.10
C ASP A 158 -5.60 -1.59 -18.98
N PRO A 159 -5.07 -0.65 -18.16
CA PRO A 159 -3.64 -0.46 -18.04
C PRO A 159 -2.93 -1.68 -17.41
N PHE A 160 -3.69 -2.65 -16.89
CA PHE A 160 -3.20 -3.86 -16.24
C PHE A 160 -3.37 -5.13 -17.10
N ALA A 161 -3.58 -4.99 -18.41
CA ALA A 161 -3.82 -6.13 -19.30
C ALA A 161 -2.57 -6.99 -19.58
N ASP A 162 -1.36 -6.46 -19.33
CA ASP A 162 -0.09 -7.07 -19.75
C ASP A 162 0.70 -7.64 -18.57
N ASN A 163 0.73 -8.98 -18.43
CA ASN A 163 1.71 -9.76 -17.64
C ASN A 163 1.95 -9.30 -16.18
N ASP A 164 1.00 -8.63 -15.55
CA ASP A 164 1.17 -8.16 -14.18
C ASP A 164 0.98 -9.29 -13.15
N SER A 165 1.39 -9.03 -11.90
CA SER A 165 1.21 -9.97 -10.81
C SER A 165 -0.28 -10.31 -10.61
N ALA A 166 -0.56 -11.50 -10.08
CA ALA A 166 -1.93 -12.01 -9.90
C ALA A 166 -2.87 -11.08 -9.10
N LEU A 167 -2.30 -10.13 -8.34
CA LEU A 167 -3.03 -9.21 -7.48
C LEU A 167 -2.88 -7.73 -7.91
N CYS A 168 -2.37 -7.45 -9.12
CA CYS A 168 -2.02 -6.09 -9.56
C CYS A 168 -3.17 -5.07 -9.41
N PRO A 169 -4.40 -5.28 -9.93
CA PRO A 169 -5.48 -4.29 -9.78
C PRO A 169 -5.84 -3.98 -8.32
N ILE A 170 -5.75 -5.00 -7.45
CA ILE A 170 -6.01 -4.86 -6.01
C ILE A 170 -4.84 -4.14 -5.32
N ASN A 171 -3.59 -4.43 -5.73
CA ASN A 171 -2.40 -3.74 -5.25
C ASN A 171 -2.49 -2.25 -5.56
N TYR A 172 -2.79 -1.92 -6.81
CA TYR A 172 -2.84 -0.54 -7.26
C TYR A 172 -3.91 0.27 -6.52
N ARG A 173 -5.12 -0.26 -6.37
CA ARG A 173 -6.18 0.41 -5.59
C ARG A 173 -5.72 0.71 -4.16
N LYS A 174 -5.13 -0.28 -3.48
CA LYS A 174 -4.62 -0.08 -2.12
C LYS A 174 -3.47 0.93 -2.08
N LEU A 175 -2.60 0.92 -3.10
CA LEU A 175 -1.50 1.86 -3.22
C LEU A 175 -2.03 3.30 -3.38
N LYS A 176 -3.04 3.52 -4.23
CA LYS A 176 -3.73 4.82 -4.38
C LYS A 176 -4.33 5.31 -3.06
N THR A 177 -5.04 4.43 -2.34
CA THR A 177 -5.60 4.73 -1.01
C THR A 177 -4.49 5.14 -0.04
N MET A 178 -3.39 4.39 0.01
CA MET A 178 -2.25 4.72 0.87
C MET A 178 -1.60 6.06 0.51
N VAL A 179 -1.30 6.33 -0.76
CA VAL A 179 -0.71 7.62 -1.18
C VAL A 179 -1.64 8.78 -0.81
N THR A 180 -2.95 8.62 -1.00
CA THR A 180 -3.94 9.64 -0.65
C THR A 180 -4.04 9.86 0.86
N HIS A 181 -3.92 8.78 1.66
CA HIS A 181 -3.86 8.85 3.11
C HIS A 181 -2.63 9.66 3.57
N TYR A 182 -1.42 9.31 3.10
CA TYR A 182 -0.21 10.05 3.45
C TYR A 182 -0.22 11.49 2.94
N ALA A 183 -0.78 11.75 1.75
CA ALA A 183 -0.97 13.10 1.22
C ALA A 183 -1.86 13.95 2.14
N SER A 184 -2.95 13.37 2.65
CA SER A 184 -3.84 14.04 3.59
C SER A 184 -3.12 14.45 4.88
N TYR A 185 -2.29 13.57 5.43
CA TYR A 185 -1.49 13.89 6.62
C TYR A 185 -0.37 14.90 6.32
N ALA A 186 0.25 14.85 5.15
CA ALA A 186 1.24 15.85 4.74
C ALA A 186 0.61 17.25 4.64
N VAL A 187 -0.59 17.37 4.05
CA VAL A 187 -1.35 18.63 4.04
C VAL A 187 -1.71 19.05 5.47
N LEU A 188 -2.18 18.12 6.30
CA LEU A 188 -2.51 18.41 7.70
C LEU A 188 -1.30 18.98 8.47
N GLU A 189 -0.11 18.42 8.29
CA GLU A 189 1.13 18.91 8.90
C GLU A 189 1.46 20.34 8.43
N LYS A 190 1.31 20.63 7.13
CA LYS A 190 1.52 21.99 6.58
C LYS A 190 0.54 23.00 7.18
N LEU A 191 -0.73 22.61 7.30
CA LEU A 191 -1.79 23.46 7.86
C LEU A 191 -1.60 23.72 9.36
N HIS A 192 -1.05 22.77 10.12
CA HIS A 192 -0.81 22.92 11.55
C HIS A 192 0.00 24.19 11.88
N HIS A 193 0.91 24.58 10.98
CA HIS A 193 1.74 25.77 11.13
C HIS A 193 1.20 27.01 10.39
N ALA A 194 0.32 26.84 9.40
CA ALA A 194 -0.12 27.91 8.50
C ALA A 194 -1.55 28.41 8.80
N ASP A 195 -2.50 27.50 8.99
CA ASP A 195 -3.93 27.82 9.17
C ASP A 195 -4.60 26.84 10.13
N ASN A 196 -4.79 27.30 11.37
CA ASN A 196 -5.42 26.52 12.43
C ASN A 196 -6.87 26.14 12.12
N HIS A 197 -7.64 26.95 11.37
CA HIS A 197 -9.03 26.61 11.07
C HIS A 197 -9.12 25.47 10.05
N SER A 198 -8.35 25.57 8.97
CA SER A 198 -8.26 24.49 7.96
C SER A 198 -7.66 23.22 8.55
N TYR A 199 -6.65 23.34 9.42
CA TYR A 199 -6.10 22.21 10.17
C TYR A 199 -7.17 21.50 11.01
N ASN A 200 -7.91 22.23 11.84
CA ASN A 200 -8.94 21.64 12.72
C ASN A 200 -10.06 20.98 11.91
N TRP A 201 -10.45 21.62 10.80
CA TRP A 201 -11.44 21.05 9.89
C TRP A 201 -10.94 19.74 9.28
N LEU A 202 -9.76 19.74 8.65
CA LEU A 202 -9.20 18.56 8.00
C LEU A 202 -8.94 17.42 9.00
N SER A 203 -8.44 17.73 10.19
CA SER A 203 -8.26 16.76 11.28
C SER A 203 -9.58 16.08 11.66
N THR A 204 -10.65 16.87 11.81
CA THR A 204 -11.98 16.34 12.12
C THR A 204 -12.54 15.54 10.96
N TYR A 205 -12.33 16.01 9.73
CA TYR A 205 -12.77 15.33 8.52
C TYR A 205 -12.12 13.95 8.39
N LEU A 206 -10.79 13.85 8.52
CA LEU A 206 -10.05 12.59 8.45
C LEU A 206 -10.45 11.56 9.52
N LYS A 207 -10.85 12.03 10.71
CA LYS A 207 -11.37 11.15 11.77
C LYS A 207 -12.76 10.59 11.47
N THR A 208 -13.59 11.35 10.75
CA THR A 208 -14.98 11.00 10.45
C THR A 208 -15.14 10.31 9.10
N HIS A 209 -14.19 10.52 8.20
CA HIS A 209 -14.17 10.01 6.83
C HIS A 209 -12.79 9.40 6.56
N PRO A 210 -12.51 8.19 7.06
CA PRO A 210 -11.22 7.53 6.78
C PRO A 210 -11.05 7.33 5.27
N VAL A 211 -9.79 7.41 4.81
CA VAL A 211 -9.44 7.19 3.40
C VAL A 211 -9.49 5.68 3.11
N GLU A 212 -10.68 5.15 2.84
CA GLU A 212 -10.89 3.75 2.43
C GLU A 212 -10.85 3.60 0.89
N ASP A 213 -11.51 4.55 0.21
CA ASP A 213 -11.54 4.71 -1.24
C ASP A 213 -11.06 6.13 -1.56
N ASP A 214 -9.95 6.24 -2.29
CA ASP A 214 -9.30 7.52 -2.54
C ASP A 214 -10.17 8.47 -3.36
N GLU A 215 -10.87 7.97 -4.38
CA GLU A 215 -11.69 8.80 -5.25
C GLU A 215 -12.97 9.26 -4.53
N ALA A 216 -13.62 8.35 -3.81
CA ALA A 216 -14.81 8.69 -3.03
C ALA A 216 -14.48 9.72 -1.96
N PHE A 217 -13.33 9.58 -1.29
CA PHE A 217 -12.83 10.54 -0.30
C PHE A 217 -12.63 11.94 -0.89
N ILE A 218 -11.89 12.06 -2.00
CA ILE A 218 -11.64 13.36 -2.65
C ILE A 218 -12.94 14.00 -3.15
N ARG A 219 -13.84 13.21 -3.76
CA ARG A 219 -15.14 13.72 -4.22
C ARG A 219 -16.01 14.19 -3.06
N ALA A 220 -16.02 13.45 -1.95
CA ALA A 220 -16.75 13.84 -0.75
C ALA A 220 -16.23 15.18 -0.18
N MET A 221 -14.91 15.42 -0.22
CA MET A 221 -14.34 16.72 0.17
C MET A 221 -14.78 17.84 -0.77
N TRP A 222 -14.78 17.63 -2.08
CA TRP A 222 -15.23 18.63 -3.06
C TRP A 222 -16.70 19.02 -2.90
N HIS A 223 -17.54 18.10 -2.42
CA HIS A 223 -18.94 18.37 -2.15
C HIS A 223 -19.22 18.87 -0.73
N ALA A 224 -18.19 18.91 0.14
CA ALA A 224 -18.36 19.42 1.48
C ALA A 224 -18.58 20.96 1.44
N PRO A 225 -19.53 21.48 2.23
CA PRO A 225 -19.83 22.90 2.23
C PRO A 225 -18.67 23.72 2.81
N SER A 226 -18.44 24.92 2.24
CA SER A 226 -17.53 25.89 2.82
C SER A 226 -17.99 26.31 4.21
N LEU A 227 -17.06 26.45 5.15
CA LEU A 227 -17.37 26.81 6.52
C LEU A 227 -16.79 28.17 6.87
N LYS A 228 -17.67 29.11 7.26
CA LYS A 228 -17.27 30.42 7.74
C LYS A 228 -17.01 30.34 9.25
N MET A 229 -15.75 30.50 9.63
CA MET A 229 -15.32 30.64 11.02
C MET A 229 -15.44 32.11 11.43
N THR A 230 -15.79 32.38 12.69
CA THR A 230 -16.11 33.73 13.17
C THR A 230 -14.97 34.41 13.92
N ASN A 231 -13.90 33.70 14.27
CA ASN A 231 -12.82 34.25 15.10
C ASN A 231 -11.45 33.55 14.89
N PRO A 232 -10.55 34.12 14.06
CA PRO A 232 -10.76 35.20 13.07
C PRO A 232 -11.75 34.81 11.96
N SER A 233 -12.28 35.80 11.24
CA SER A 233 -13.19 35.51 10.11
C SER A 233 -12.42 34.89 8.94
N THR A 234 -12.46 33.57 8.86
CA THR A 234 -11.80 32.77 7.83
C THR A 234 -12.84 31.85 7.20
N VAL A 235 -12.74 31.61 5.90
CA VAL A 235 -13.59 30.63 5.21
C VAL A 235 -12.72 29.43 4.88
N VAL A 236 -13.01 28.29 5.50
CA VAL A 236 -12.40 27.03 5.12
C VAL A 236 -13.11 26.55 3.85
N GLN A 237 -12.32 26.31 2.80
CA GLN A 237 -12.78 25.78 1.52
C GLN A 237 -12.30 24.33 1.39
N PRO A 238 -13.15 23.33 1.72
CA PRO A 238 -12.81 21.91 1.53
C PRO A 238 -12.32 21.59 0.12
N PHE A 239 -12.81 22.35 -0.86
CA PHE A 239 -12.40 22.26 -2.25
C PHE A 239 -10.90 22.52 -2.45
N ASP A 240 -10.40 23.62 -1.90
CA ASP A 240 -8.99 24.00 -2.01
C ASP A 240 -8.10 22.96 -1.32
N LEU A 241 -8.53 22.48 -0.14
CA LEU A 241 -7.84 21.41 0.59
C LEU A 241 -7.76 20.09 -0.20
N ALA A 242 -8.83 19.70 -0.89
CA ALA A 242 -8.79 18.53 -1.76
C ALA A 242 -7.81 18.73 -2.93
N GLY A 243 -7.72 19.95 -3.48
CA GLY A 243 -6.72 20.31 -4.49
C GLY A 243 -5.29 20.20 -3.96
N GLU A 244 -5.02 20.68 -2.75
CA GLU A 244 -3.74 20.52 -2.07
C GLU A 244 -3.39 19.05 -1.85
N ILE A 245 -4.35 18.23 -1.41
CA ILE A 245 -4.14 16.79 -1.22
C ILE A 245 -3.79 16.10 -2.55
N LEU A 246 -4.45 16.44 -3.66
CA LEU A 246 -4.10 15.89 -4.98
C LEU A 246 -2.69 16.30 -5.41
N SER A 247 -2.26 17.52 -5.10
CA SER A 247 -0.88 17.98 -5.34
C SER A 247 0.14 17.17 -4.51
N GLU A 248 -0.10 17.02 -3.21
CA GLU A 248 0.77 16.21 -2.33
C GLU A 248 0.76 14.73 -2.71
N ARG A 249 -0.38 14.19 -3.14
CA ARG A 249 -0.51 12.82 -3.65
C ARG A 249 0.46 12.58 -4.81
N LEU A 250 0.60 13.54 -5.72
CA LEU A 250 1.57 13.45 -6.82
C LEU A 250 3.02 13.54 -6.33
N SER A 251 3.31 14.38 -5.32
CA SER A 251 4.64 14.47 -4.73
C SER A 251 5.06 13.14 -4.11
N ILE A 252 4.21 12.59 -3.23
CA ILE A 252 4.46 11.33 -2.54
C ILE A 252 4.59 10.17 -3.54
N ALA A 253 3.76 10.14 -4.59
CA ALA A 253 3.88 9.12 -5.63
C ALA A 253 5.27 9.13 -6.30
N LYS A 254 5.85 10.31 -6.54
CA LYS A 254 7.22 10.44 -7.10
C LYS A 254 8.27 9.96 -6.11
N ASP A 255 8.16 10.37 -4.85
CA ASP A 255 9.09 9.97 -3.79
C ASP A 255 9.07 8.44 -3.61
N TRP A 256 7.88 7.84 -3.58
CA TRP A 256 7.71 6.40 -3.48
C TRP A 256 8.21 5.67 -4.72
N THR A 257 8.02 6.22 -5.92
CA THR A 257 8.61 5.68 -7.14
C THR A 257 10.14 5.62 -7.02
N PHE A 258 10.76 6.68 -6.53
CA PHE A 258 12.21 6.70 -6.29
C PHE A 258 12.63 5.68 -5.22
N LEU A 259 11.93 5.61 -4.09
CA LEU A 259 12.21 4.66 -3.02
C LEU A 259 12.16 3.21 -3.50
N LEU A 260 11.16 2.85 -4.31
CA LEU A 260 11.01 1.50 -4.85
C LEU A 260 12.21 1.05 -5.71
N THR A 261 12.97 1.98 -6.30
CA THR A 261 14.21 1.65 -7.03
C THR A 261 15.30 1.06 -6.13
N THR A 262 15.22 1.30 -4.82
CA THR A 262 16.20 0.81 -3.84
C THR A 262 15.87 -0.59 -3.29
N THR A 263 14.71 -1.14 -3.63
CA THR A 263 14.23 -2.47 -3.19
C THR A 263 15.26 -3.60 -3.44
N PRO A 264 15.90 -3.72 -4.62
CA PRO A 264 16.90 -4.78 -4.85
C PRO A 264 18.10 -4.68 -3.91
N THR A 265 18.53 -3.45 -3.59
CA THR A 265 19.64 -3.20 -2.66
C THR A 265 19.23 -3.57 -1.24
N ALA A 266 18.03 -3.19 -0.80
CA ALA A 266 17.49 -3.57 0.51
C ALA A 266 17.36 -5.10 0.64
N ASN A 267 16.85 -5.79 -0.39
CA ASN A 267 16.78 -7.26 -0.46
C ASN A 267 18.16 -7.90 -0.26
N ARG A 268 19.17 -7.40 -0.97
CA ARG A 268 20.55 -7.90 -0.88
C ARG A 268 21.13 -7.70 0.52
N GLN A 269 20.85 -6.57 1.14
CA GLN A 269 21.32 -6.28 2.49
C GLN A 269 20.77 -7.28 3.52
N LEU A 270 19.48 -7.62 3.44
CA LEU A 270 18.86 -8.64 4.31
C LEU A 270 19.50 -10.02 4.15
N LEU A 271 19.79 -10.41 2.90
CA LEU A 271 20.48 -11.68 2.62
C LEU A 271 21.91 -11.68 3.19
N LEU A 272 22.64 -10.58 3.06
CA LEU A 272 23.98 -10.43 3.60
C LEU A 272 24.00 -10.47 5.13
N GLU A 273 23.01 -9.85 5.79
CA GLU A 273 22.86 -9.90 7.24
C GLU A 273 22.66 -11.34 7.73
N CYS A 274 21.75 -12.09 7.10
CA CYS A 274 21.53 -13.50 7.42
C CYS A 274 22.79 -14.36 7.21
N LEU A 275 23.58 -14.08 6.17
CA LEU A 275 24.84 -14.78 5.91
C LEU A 275 25.90 -14.49 6.96
N LYS A 276 26.06 -13.24 7.38
CA LYS A 276 27.04 -12.84 8.41
C LYS A 276 26.79 -13.57 9.73
N GLU A 277 25.53 -13.71 10.12
CA GLU A 277 25.14 -14.45 11.33
C GLU A 277 25.47 -15.94 11.24
N SER A 278 25.32 -16.54 10.06
CA SER A 278 25.64 -17.95 9.86
C SER A 278 27.15 -18.25 9.90
N VAL A 279 27.99 -17.26 9.54
CA VAL A 279 29.46 -17.41 9.53
C VAL A 279 30.07 -17.07 10.89
N GLY A 280 29.54 -16.06 11.60
CA GLY A 280 30.05 -15.64 12.91
C GLY A 280 29.68 -16.53 14.09
N GLY A 281 28.86 -17.57 13.87
CA GLY A 281 28.49 -18.57 14.87
C GLY A 281 29.38 -19.81 14.90
N ILE A 282 30.52 -19.79 14.20
CA ILE A 282 31.56 -20.83 14.21
C ILE A 282 32.74 -20.34 15.05
#